data_AF-A0A1S6FJD2-F1
#
_entry.id   AF-A0A1S6FJD2-F1
#
_cell.length_a   1.000
_cell.length_b   1.000
_cell.length_c   1.000
_cell.angle_alpha   90.00
_cell.angle_beta   90.00
_cell.angle_gamma   90.00
#
_symmetry.space_group_name_H-M   'P 1'
#
loop_
_entity.id
_entity.type
_entity.pdbx_description
1 polymer ?
#
loop_
_entity_poly.entity_id
_entity_poly.type
_entity_poly.pdbx_seq_one_letter_code
_entity_poly.pdbx_strand_id
1 'polypeptide(L)'
;MINATQLANLTPAKRAQVIYAEAQSQLSSRLWRAALGDGDSKDTRETSPFGANNMNMDSLIGLLGGREGVTGAQGHCACHCACSCHTPAAATGAGGEGKAMGVGTTGAGAIDPDEPRATPAAMISLAGAGSSAASGDLKLGPNARYAATFAVAESRTGIPASALAAIVDAEAAKTGDGSWNTHSRNPRSSAAGLGQFLSGTWQELAQTQGTWLNSYAADRGWLDGRGRLQTGNRAELLALRYDPKASILGVADLAKTNLDRLEKSGVRVRTDSETLAKAAYLGHHLGLGDAKKFLSGGIEAGRARMLLSAQIGASAAEQRIASAGNATQAHRQWLTGFIDRRIRPEAFAS
;
A
#
# COMPACT_ATOMS: atom_id res chain seq x y z
N MET A 1 9.73 14.69 -19.09
CA MET A 1 10.32 16.05 -19.15
C MET A 1 9.24 17.06 -19.53
N ILE A 2 8.99 18.08 -18.70
CA ILE A 2 8.02 19.15 -19.01
C ILE A 2 8.55 20.00 -20.17
N ASN A 3 7.69 20.31 -21.14
CA ASN A 3 8.06 21.05 -22.34
C ASN A 3 8.37 22.52 -21.97
N ALA A 4 9.45 23.10 -22.50
CA ALA A 4 9.93 24.44 -22.11
C ALA A 4 8.87 25.54 -22.34
N THR A 5 8.00 25.34 -23.34
CA THR A 5 6.87 26.22 -23.67
C THR A 5 5.75 26.19 -22.63
N GLN A 6 5.53 25.04 -21.97
CA GLN A 6 4.53 24.92 -20.89
C GLN A 6 5.01 25.56 -19.59
N LEU A 7 6.33 25.54 -19.35
CA LEU A 7 6.93 26.19 -18.20
C LEU A 7 6.83 27.72 -18.31
N ALA A 8 6.99 28.29 -19.51
CA ALA A 8 6.94 29.73 -19.73
C ALA A 8 5.57 30.36 -19.40
N ASN A 9 4.48 29.60 -19.59
CA ASN A 9 3.10 30.05 -19.38
C ASN A 9 2.64 30.03 -17.91
N LEU A 10 3.48 29.56 -16.99
CA LEU A 10 3.16 29.54 -15.55
C LEU A 10 3.61 30.82 -14.86
N THR A 11 2.89 31.19 -13.79
CA THR A 11 3.31 32.30 -12.93
C THR A 11 4.68 32.02 -12.29
N PRO A 12 5.49 33.04 -11.98
CA PRO A 12 6.83 32.86 -11.42
C PRO A 12 6.88 31.94 -10.19
N ALA A 13 5.92 32.09 -9.27
CA ALA A 13 5.81 31.23 -8.08
C ALA A 13 5.50 29.77 -8.42
N LYS A 14 4.62 29.53 -9.40
CA LYS A 14 4.23 28.18 -9.81
C LYS A 14 5.32 27.50 -10.62
N ARG A 15 6.09 28.26 -11.41
CA ARG A 15 7.32 27.77 -12.04
C ARG A 15 8.36 27.35 -11.01
N ALA A 16 8.59 28.18 -9.99
CA ALA A 16 9.54 27.88 -8.92
C ALA A 16 9.16 26.60 -8.17
N GLN A 17 7.87 26.39 -7.88
CA GLN A 17 7.39 25.14 -7.25
C GLN A 17 7.61 23.91 -8.14
N VAL A 18 7.31 24.01 -9.44
CA VAL A 18 7.53 22.91 -10.39
C VAL A 18 9.01 22.58 -10.53
N ILE A 19 9.86 23.60 -10.64
CA ILE A 19 11.33 23.44 -10.72
C ILE A 19 11.86 22.83 -9.42
N TYR A 20 11.38 23.28 -8.27
CA TYR A 20 11.80 22.76 -6.96
C TYR A 20 11.37 21.31 -6.76
N ALA A 21 10.13 20.97 -7.10
CA ALA A 21 9.62 19.60 -7.02
C ALA A 21 10.37 18.65 -7.97
N GLU A 22 10.67 19.11 -9.20
CA GLU A 22 11.46 18.36 -10.17
C GLU A 22 12.90 18.18 -9.69
N ALA A 23 13.54 19.24 -9.18
CA ALA A 23 14.90 19.18 -8.64
C ALA A 23 14.99 18.23 -7.42
N GLN A 24 14.00 18.25 -6.54
CA GLN A 24 13.93 17.34 -5.39
C GLN A 24 13.71 15.88 -5.83
N SER A 25 12.87 15.67 -6.85
CA SER A 25 12.65 14.35 -7.47
C SER A 25 13.92 13.80 -8.12
N GLN A 26 14.66 14.65 -8.84
CA GLN A 26 15.92 14.26 -9.49
C GLN A 26 17.05 14.04 -8.49
N LEU A 27 17.19 14.90 -7.47
CA LEU A 27 18.18 14.76 -6.42
C LEU A 27 17.96 13.47 -5.63
N SER A 28 16.72 13.19 -5.23
CA SER A 28 16.37 11.95 -4.54
C SER A 28 16.60 10.71 -5.41
N SER A 29 16.31 10.78 -6.71
CA SER A 29 16.59 9.70 -7.66
C SER A 29 18.09 9.44 -7.84
N ARG A 30 18.93 10.48 -7.85
CA ARG A 30 20.39 10.36 -7.93
C ARG A 30 20.98 9.79 -6.64
N LEU A 31 20.50 10.23 -5.48
CA LEU A 31 20.91 9.70 -4.18
C LEU A 31 20.54 8.22 -4.04
N TRP A 32 19.35 7.82 -4.51
CA TRP A 32 18.94 6.41 -4.57
C TRP A 32 19.80 5.57 -5.51
N ARG A 33 20.14 6.09 -6.70
CA ARG A 33 21.01 5.39 -7.66
C ARG A 33 22.44 5.22 -7.12
N ALA A 34 22.96 6.26 -6.46
CA ALA A 34 24.26 6.22 -5.80
C ALA A 34 24.28 5.25 -4.60
N ALA A 35 23.20 5.15 -3.83
CA ALA A 35 23.10 4.22 -2.70
C ALA A 35 22.92 2.74 -3.13
N LEU A 36 22.38 2.50 -4.32
CA LEU A 36 22.22 1.15 -4.89
C LEU A 36 23.43 0.68 -5.72
N GLY A 37 24.47 1.49 -5.86
CA GLY A 37 25.73 1.09 -6.50
C GLY A 37 25.69 0.96 -8.03
N ASP A 38 24.70 1.56 -8.70
CA ASP A 38 24.61 1.49 -10.16
C ASP A 38 25.51 2.58 -10.79
N GLY A 39 26.81 2.33 -10.73
CA GLY A 39 27.85 3.10 -11.41
C GLY A 39 28.02 2.60 -12.84
N ASP A 40 27.77 3.53 -13.78
CA ASP A 40 28.03 3.48 -15.22
C ASP A 40 29.08 2.42 -15.65
N SER A 41 28.63 1.30 -16.22
CA SER A 41 29.49 0.38 -16.97
C SER A 41 29.22 0.56 -18.45
N LYS A 42 29.99 1.47 -19.08
CA LYS A 42 30.10 1.54 -20.53
C LYS A 42 31.37 0.85 -21.00
N ASP A 43 31.17 -0.04 -21.97
CA ASP A 43 32.12 -0.79 -22.77
C ASP A 43 33.42 -0.05 -23.14
N THR A 44 34.54 -0.75 -22.97
CA THR A 44 35.63 -0.76 -23.95
C THR A 44 36.04 -2.21 -24.21
N ARG A 45 35.84 -2.63 -25.46
CA ARG A 45 36.22 -3.93 -26.05
C ARG A 45 37.73 -4.03 -26.27
N GLU A 46 38.20 -5.30 -26.28
CA GLU A 46 39.48 -5.83 -26.82
C GLU A 46 40.72 -5.48 -25.98
N THR A 47 41.56 -6.39 -25.47
CA THR A 47 42.06 -7.72 -25.90
C THR A 47 42.63 -8.50 -24.69
N SER A 48 42.50 -9.83 -24.69
CA SER A 48 43.05 -10.85 -23.74
C SER A 48 44.55 -10.69 -23.39
N PRO A 49 45.14 -11.32 -22.33
CA PRO A 49 44.96 -12.74 -21.97
C PRO A 49 44.96 -13.05 -20.46
N PHE A 50 44.21 -14.10 -20.07
CA PHE A 50 44.43 -15.07 -18.98
C PHE A 50 43.05 -15.54 -18.50
N GLY A 51 42.63 -16.69 -19.02
CA GLY A 51 41.34 -17.27 -18.73
C GLY A 51 41.29 -18.08 -17.45
N ALA A 52 40.03 -18.32 -17.07
CA ALA A 52 39.49 -19.47 -16.33
C ALA A 52 39.69 -19.49 -14.79
N ASN A 53 38.60 -19.24 -14.04
CA ASN A 53 37.79 -20.33 -13.46
C ASN A 53 36.68 -19.86 -12.49
N ASN A 54 35.51 -20.47 -12.68
CA ASN A 54 34.55 -21.01 -11.71
C ASN A 54 33.60 -20.16 -10.84
N MET A 55 32.31 -20.42 -11.13
CA MET A 55 31.18 -20.57 -10.18
C MET A 55 31.51 -21.66 -9.12
N ASN A 56 30.84 -21.83 -7.97
CA ASN A 56 29.40 -21.79 -7.74
C ASN A 56 29.10 -21.82 -6.21
N MET A 57 27.86 -21.41 -5.93
CA MET A 57 27.11 -21.29 -4.70
C MET A 57 26.82 -22.64 -3.98
N ASP A 58 27.85 -23.46 -3.75
CA ASP A 58 27.76 -24.69 -2.93
C ASP A 58 28.47 -24.53 -1.56
N SER A 59 28.98 -23.34 -1.24
CA SER A 59 29.69 -23.05 0.02
C SER A 59 28.81 -22.52 1.17
N LEU A 60 27.48 -22.61 1.07
CA LEU A 60 26.57 -22.14 2.13
C LEU A 60 25.49 -23.16 2.55
N ILE A 61 25.68 -24.44 2.25
CA ILE A 61 24.91 -25.56 2.82
C ILE A 61 25.89 -26.66 3.24
N GLY A 62 26.75 -26.34 4.20
CA GLY A 62 27.79 -27.26 4.70
C GLY A 62 28.14 -27.07 6.18
N LEU A 63 27.37 -26.27 6.92
CA LEU A 63 27.60 -26.02 8.34
C LEU A 63 26.40 -26.45 9.18
N LEU A 64 26.09 -27.75 9.19
CA LEU A 64 25.43 -28.47 10.31
C LEU A 64 25.19 -29.96 9.92
N GLY A 65 26.26 -30.76 10.01
CA GLY A 65 26.27 -32.22 10.24
C GLY A 65 25.66 -33.12 9.16
N GLY A 66 26.33 -34.10 8.58
CA GLY A 66 27.52 -34.84 8.96
C GLY A 66 27.35 -36.29 8.49
N ARG A 67 28.43 -36.86 7.92
CA ARG A 67 28.67 -38.27 7.52
C ARG A 67 28.21 -38.74 6.13
N GLU A 68 29.20 -38.69 5.22
CA GLU A 68 29.88 -39.83 4.57
C GLU A 68 29.05 -40.98 3.95
N GLY A 69 29.32 -41.23 2.66
CA GLY A 69 29.28 -42.59 2.08
C GLY A 69 28.66 -42.69 0.69
N VAL A 70 29.47 -42.50 -0.36
CA VAL A 70 29.13 -42.84 -1.75
C VAL A 70 29.26 -44.36 -1.96
N THR A 71 28.32 -44.99 -2.68
CA THR A 71 28.55 -45.92 -3.81
C THR A 71 27.25 -46.61 -4.29
N GLY A 72 27.16 -46.80 -5.60
CA GLY A 72 26.75 -48.10 -6.17
C GLY A 72 25.28 -48.29 -6.54
N ALA A 73 25.05 -48.48 -7.83
CA ALA A 73 23.78 -48.82 -8.44
C ALA A 73 23.33 -50.27 -8.15
N GLN A 74 22.00 -50.45 -8.13
CA GLN A 74 21.21 -51.66 -8.39
C GLN A 74 21.36 -52.89 -7.46
N GLY A 75 20.30 -53.20 -6.72
CA GLY A 75 20.12 -54.49 -6.04
C GLY A 75 18.77 -54.58 -5.36
N HIS A 76 18.05 -55.67 -5.61
CA HIS A 76 16.70 -55.92 -5.14
C HIS A 76 16.60 -56.04 -3.61
N CYS A 77 15.44 -55.65 -3.05
CA CYS A 77 15.16 -55.66 -1.62
C CYS A 77 14.89 -57.09 -1.10
N ALA A 78 15.48 -57.42 0.05
CA ALA A 78 15.32 -58.71 0.77
C ALA A 78 14.77 -58.49 2.18
N CYS A 79 13.68 -57.72 2.31
CA CYS A 79 13.02 -57.49 3.60
C CYS A 79 11.53 -57.84 3.48
N HIS A 80 11.12 -58.96 4.08
CA HIS A 80 9.71 -59.23 4.35
C HIS A 80 9.22 -58.27 5.44
N CYS A 81 8.64 -57.14 5.03
CA CYS A 81 7.90 -56.24 5.92
C CYS A 81 6.64 -55.73 5.21
N ALA A 82 5.51 -55.77 5.92
CA ALA A 82 4.24 -55.20 5.49
C ALA A 82 4.16 -53.74 5.98
N CYS A 83 4.74 -52.80 5.23
CA CYS A 83 4.59 -51.37 5.46
C CYS A 83 3.91 -50.68 4.27
N SER A 84 3.08 -49.69 4.57
CA SER A 84 2.14 -48.98 3.69
C SER A 84 2.77 -48.07 2.61
N CYS A 85 4.00 -48.33 2.17
CA CYS A 85 4.72 -47.50 1.20
C CYS A 85 4.50 -47.92 -0.27
N HIS A 86 3.63 -48.90 -0.55
CA HIS A 86 3.36 -49.41 -1.90
C HIS A 86 1.85 -49.42 -2.25
N THR A 87 1.22 -48.26 -2.28
CA THR A 87 -0.07 -48.09 -2.97
C THR A 87 0.07 -47.06 -4.09
N PRO A 88 -0.09 -47.43 -5.37
CA PRO A 88 -0.15 -46.47 -6.46
C PRO A 88 -1.61 -46.11 -6.78
N ALA A 89 -1.92 -44.81 -6.79
CA ALA A 89 -3.06 -44.24 -7.50
C ALA A 89 -2.90 -42.72 -7.49
N ALA A 90 -3.23 -41.94 -8.52
CA ALA A 90 -3.51 -42.14 -9.93
C ALA A 90 -3.46 -40.72 -10.52
N ALA A 91 -2.95 -40.58 -11.74
CA ALA A 91 -2.91 -39.30 -12.43
C ALA A 91 -4.32 -38.86 -12.88
N THR A 92 -4.69 -37.62 -12.57
CA THR A 92 -5.57 -36.80 -13.43
C THR A 92 -5.09 -35.35 -13.36
N GLY A 93 -4.83 -34.76 -14.53
CA GLY A 93 -4.47 -33.36 -14.67
C GLY A 93 -5.68 -32.50 -15.02
N ALA A 94 -5.66 -31.24 -14.58
CA ALA A 94 -6.22 -30.10 -15.28
C ALA A 94 -5.66 -28.81 -14.67
N GLY A 95 -5.11 -27.95 -15.53
CA GLY A 95 -4.43 -26.72 -15.17
C GLY A 95 -5.33 -25.61 -14.63
N GLY A 96 -4.68 -24.67 -13.95
CA GLY A 96 -5.26 -23.43 -13.46
C GLY A 96 -4.20 -22.63 -12.73
N GLU A 97 -3.43 -21.85 -13.48
CA GLU A 97 -2.37 -20.96 -12.99
C GLU A 97 -2.95 -19.93 -11.99
N GLY A 98 -2.88 -20.27 -10.70
CA GLY A 98 -3.12 -19.35 -9.60
C GLY A 98 -1.94 -18.40 -9.46
N LYS A 99 -1.98 -17.29 -10.20
CA LYS A 99 -1.01 -16.20 -10.08
C LYS A 99 -1.00 -15.67 -8.64
N ALA A 100 0.11 -15.87 -7.94
CA ALA A 100 0.34 -15.34 -6.60
C ALA A 100 0.18 -13.82 -6.62
N MET A 101 -0.94 -13.36 -6.05
CA MET A 101 -1.24 -11.95 -5.84
C MET A 101 -0.22 -11.37 -4.85
N GLY A 102 0.36 -10.21 -5.20
CA GLY A 102 1.40 -9.55 -4.42
C GLY A 102 1.04 -9.40 -2.95
N VAL A 103 2.00 -9.72 -2.08
CA VAL A 103 1.90 -9.63 -0.63
C VAL A 103 1.69 -8.16 -0.24
N GLY A 104 0.46 -7.82 0.15
CA GLY A 104 0.12 -6.52 0.69
C GLY A 104 0.74 -6.33 2.07
N THR A 105 1.61 -5.35 2.20
CA THR A 105 1.77 -4.56 3.43
C THR A 105 1.85 -3.15 2.90
N THR A 106 0.73 -2.41 2.89
CA THR A 106 0.84 -0.98 2.55
C THR A 106 1.85 -0.37 3.49
N GLY A 107 2.68 0.53 2.97
CA GLY A 107 3.74 1.19 3.71
C GLY A 107 3.20 2.22 4.71
N ALA A 108 2.18 1.83 5.48
CA ALA A 108 1.78 2.51 6.68
C ALA A 108 3.07 2.84 7.45
N GLY A 109 3.22 4.12 7.76
CA GLY A 109 4.33 4.63 8.53
C GLY A 109 4.52 3.84 9.82
N ALA A 110 5.61 4.11 10.52
CA ALA A 110 5.47 4.02 11.97
C ALA A 110 4.32 4.98 12.29
N ILE A 111 3.17 4.45 12.71
CA ILE A 111 2.11 5.31 13.18
C ILE A 111 2.52 5.66 14.59
N ASP A 112 2.82 6.93 14.84
CA ASP A 112 3.11 7.40 16.19
C ASP A 112 1.92 7.03 17.09
N PRO A 113 2.09 6.14 18.08
CA PRO A 113 0.99 5.63 18.86
C PRO A 113 0.36 6.69 19.78
N ASP A 114 1.01 7.84 19.98
CA ASP A 114 0.67 8.81 21.04
C ASP A 114 0.34 10.23 20.57
N GLU A 115 0.22 10.53 19.28
CA GLU A 115 -0.11 11.90 18.85
C GLU A 115 -1.60 12.25 19.13
N PRO A 116 -1.91 13.14 20.11
CA PRO A 116 -3.29 13.47 20.44
C PRO A 116 -3.87 14.44 19.40
N ARG A 117 -5.15 14.25 19.05
CA ARG A 117 -5.91 15.21 18.25
C ARG A 117 -6.10 16.50 19.07
N ALA A 118 -5.52 17.61 18.61
CA ALA A 118 -5.94 18.92 19.09
C ALA A 118 -7.43 19.13 18.75
N THR A 119 -8.26 19.26 19.79
CA THR A 119 -9.68 19.57 19.66
C THR A 119 -9.89 21.08 19.55
N PRO A 120 -10.50 21.61 18.47
CA PRO A 120 -11.04 22.96 18.53
C PRO A 120 -12.35 22.93 19.33
N ALA A 121 -12.49 23.91 20.24
CA ALA A 121 -13.64 24.10 21.09
C ALA A 121 -14.94 24.28 20.26
N ALA A 122 -16.00 23.58 20.66
CA ALA A 122 -17.31 23.65 20.04
C ALA A 122 -17.98 24.99 20.36
N MET A 123 -18.42 25.72 19.32
CA MET A 123 -19.43 26.76 19.44
C MET A 123 -20.74 26.21 18.89
N ILE A 124 -21.75 26.18 19.74
CA ILE A 124 -23.11 25.72 19.44
C ILE A 124 -23.83 26.80 18.63
N SER A 125 -24.53 26.42 17.56
CA SER A 125 -25.64 27.22 17.04
C SER A 125 -26.76 26.33 16.54
N LEU A 126 -27.99 26.73 16.86
CA LEU A 126 -29.22 25.95 16.77
C LEU A 126 -30.01 26.26 15.49
N ALA A 127 -30.69 25.21 15.00
CA ALA A 127 -31.96 25.18 14.26
C ALA A 127 -31.99 25.39 12.73
N GLY A 128 -32.71 24.46 12.08
CA GLY A 128 -33.25 24.57 10.73
C GLY A 128 -33.54 23.21 10.08
N ALA A 129 -34.71 22.63 10.35
CA ALA A 129 -35.16 21.37 9.74
C ALA A 129 -35.59 21.57 8.28
N GLY A 130 -35.12 20.68 7.38
CA GLY A 130 -35.58 20.58 6.00
C GLY A 130 -34.82 19.49 5.25
N SER A 131 -35.48 18.37 4.96
CA SER A 131 -34.90 17.21 4.27
C SER A 131 -34.56 17.49 2.81
N SER A 132 -33.29 17.26 2.45
CA SER A 132 -32.84 16.91 1.10
C SER A 132 -31.40 16.38 1.22
N ALA A 133 -31.21 15.07 1.00
CA ALA A 133 -29.91 14.42 1.03
C ALA A 133 -29.06 14.84 -0.19
N ALA A 134 -28.28 15.91 -0.02
CA ALA A 134 -27.24 16.34 -0.95
C ALA A 134 -26.08 16.92 -0.13
N SER A 135 -24.89 16.32 -0.27
CA SER A 135 -23.58 16.83 0.15
C SER A 135 -23.59 17.73 1.38
N GLY A 136 -23.77 17.14 2.58
CA GLY A 136 -23.58 17.89 3.82
C GLY A 136 -22.21 18.56 3.86
N ASP A 137 -22.14 19.79 4.35
CA ASP A 137 -20.90 20.57 4.44
C ASP A 137 -19.79 19.73 5.10
N LEU A 138 -18.69 19.49 4.41
CA LEU A 138 -17.62 18.62 4.91
C LEU A 138 -16.73 19.42 5.89
N LYS A 139 -16.66 19.00 7.16
CA LYS A 139 -15.84 19.66 8.19
C LYS A 139 -14.36 19.30 8.04
N LEU A 140 -13.66 19.97 7.12
CA LEU A 140 -12.24 19.73 6.84
C LEU A 140 -11.25 20.67 7.55
N GLY A 141 -11.73 21.74 8.18
CA GLY A 141 -10.87 22.75 8.82
C GLY A 141 -9.83 23.34 7.84
N PRO A 142 -8.52 23.32 8.17
CA PRO A 142 -7.44 23.79 7.28
C PRO A 142 -7.41 23.13 5.89
N ASN A 143 -8.07 21.97 5.75
CA ASN A 143 -8.11 21.17 4.54
C ASN A 143 -9.34 21.47 3.64
N ALA A 144 -10.16 22.49 3.98
CA ALA A 144 -11.37 22.86 3.24
C ALA A 144 -11.17 23.04 1.72
N ARG A 145 -9.96 23.41 1.29
CA ARG A 145 -9.54 23.47 -0.13
C ARG A 145 -9.76 22.16 -0.92
N TYR A 146 -9.92 21.02 -0.24
CA TYR A 146 -10.14 19.72 -0.87
C TYR A 146 -11.61 19.28 -0.93
N ALA A 147 -12.56 20.08 -0.42
CA ALA A 147 -13.98 19.71 -0.36
C ALA A 147 -14.55 19.30 -1.73
N ALA A 148 -14.26 20.07 -2.78
CA ALA A 148 -14.70 19.75 -4.14
C ALA A 148 -14.11 18.42 -4.65
N THR A 149 -12.87 18.10 -4.30
CA THR A 149 -12.25 16.82 -4.68
C THR A 149 -12.95 15.65 -3.98
N PHE A 150 -13.31 15.79 -2.69
CA PHE A 150 -14.07 14.76 -1.99
C PHE A 150 -15.47 14.58 -2.55
N ALA A 151 -16.15 15.65 -2.97
CA ALA A 151 -17.45 15.55 -3.66
C ALA A 151 -17.33 14.74 -4.97
N VAL A 152 -16.27 14.98 -5.75
CA VAL A 152 -15.98 14.17 -6.96
C VAL A 152 -15.68 12.71 -6.59
N ALA A 153 -14.90 12.49 -5.53
CA ALA A 153 -14.54 11.16 -5.07
C ALA A 153 -15.76 10.35 -4.62
N GLU A 154 -16.66 10.98 -3.86
CA GLU A 154 -17.94 10.42 -3.44
C GLU A 154 -18.82 10.08 -4.63
N SER A 155 -19.03 11.02 -5.55
CA SER A 155 -19.83 10.80 -6.76
C SER A 155 -19.32 9.61 -7.59
N ARG A 156 -18.00 9.44 -7.70
CA ARG A 156 -17.39 8.35 -8.48
C ARG A 156 -17.53 6.98 -7.83
N THR A 157 -17.52 6.91 -6.51
CA THR A 157 -17.34 5.65 -5.78
C THR A 157 -18.54 5.22 -4.96
N GLY A 158 -19.47 6.15 -4.69
CA GLY A 158 -20.57 5.98 -3.75
C GLY A 158 -20.12 5.89 -2.29
N ILE A 159 -18.87 6.24 -1.98
CA ILE A 159 -18.35 6.26 -0.61
C ILE A 159 -18.53 7.68 -0.06
N PRO A 160 -19.16 7.85 1.13
CA PRO A 160 -19.38 9.17 1.69
C PRO A 160 -18.09 10.00 1.80
N ALA A 161 -18.16 11.29 1.44
CA ALA A 161 -17.02 12.19 1.50
C ALA A 161 -16.38 12.27 2.90
N SER A 162 -17.19 12.18 3.95
CA SER A 162 -16.75 12.14 5.34
C SER A 162 -15.93 10.88 5.68
N ALA A 163 -16.30 9.72 5.15
CA ALA A 163 -15.55 8.48 5.31
C ALA A 163 -14.20 8.55 4.58
N LEU A 164 -14.18 9.10 3.35
CA LEU A 164 -12.96 9.31 2.60
C LEU A 164 -12.02 10.31 3.31
N ALA A 165 -12.56 11.40 3.85
CA ALA A 165 -11.79 12.37 4.62
C ALA A 165 -11.17 11.75 5.88
N ALA A 166 -11.90 10.88 6.58
CA ALA A 166 -11.36 10.16 7.75
C ALA A 166 -10.19 9.23 7.37
N ILE A 167 -10.27 8.54 6.23
CA ILE A 167 -9.16 7.69 5.75
C ILE A 167 -7.95 8.56 5.39
N VAL A 168 -8.15 9.64 4.65
CA VAL A 168 -7.05 10.56 4.29
C VAL A 168 -6.43 11.19 5.54
N ASP A 169 -7.22 11.60 6.52
CA ASP A 169 -6.71 12.17 7.78
C ASP A 169 -5.91 11.16 8.62
N ALA A 170 -6.25 9.88 8.53
CA ALA A 170 -5.52 8.81 9.20
C ALA A 170 -4.16 8.51 8.54
N GLU A 171 -4.06 8.68 7.21
CA GLU A 171 -2.86 8.37 6.43
C GLU A 171 -1.91 9.57 6.28
N ALA A 172 -2.46 10.77 6.12
CA ALA A 172 -1.66 11.95 5.82
C ALA A 172 -0.90 12.45 7.04
N ALA A 173 0.41 12.66 6.87
CA ALA A 173 1.15 13.51 7.80
C ALA A 173 0.56 14.93 7.80
N LYS A 174 0.62 15.61 8.95
CA LYS A 174 0.08 16.96 9.13
C LYS A 174 1.20 17.97 9.31
N THR A 175 1.00 19.19 8.82
CA THR A 175 1.83 20.35 9.14
C THR A 175 1.39 20.94 10.49
N GLY A 176 2.20 21.84 11.07
CA GLY A 176 1.94 22.40 12.40
C GLY A 176 0.62 23.18 12.54
N ASP A 177 0.03 23.61 11.42
CA ASP A 177 -1.29 24.25 11.36
C ASP A 177 -2.45 23.24 11.16
N GLY A 178 -2.16 21.94 11.17
CA GLY A 178 -3.14 20.87 10.96
C GLY A 178 -3.49 20.58 9.50
N SER A 179 -2.87 21.26 8.54
CA SER A 179 -3.08 20.97 7.12
C SER A 179 -2.39 19.65 6.71
N TRP A 180 -2.98 18.90 5.77
CA TRP A 180 -2.39 17.66 5.30
C TRP A 180 -1.18 17.93 4.38
N ASN A 181 -0.07 17.24 4.65
CA ASN A 181 1.16 17.34 3.90
C ASN A 181 1.13 16.45 2.66
N THR A 182 0.90 17.06 1.49
CA THR A 182 0.89 16.37 0.18
C THR A 182 2.22 15.75 -0.20
N HIS A 183 3.32 16.19 0.41
CA HIS A 183 4.67 15.70 0.17
C HIS A 183 5.12 14.69 1.23
N SER A 184 4.20 14.18 2.05
CA SER A 184 4.47 13.10 3.02
C SER A 184 5.12 11.89 2.34
N ARG A 185 6.14 11.33 2.99
CA ARG A 185 6.85 10.13 2.53
C ARG A 185 7.32 9.31 3.73
N ASN A 186 7.11 8.01 3.66
CA ASN A 186 7.66 7.08 4.64
C ASN A 186 9.13 6.77 4.30
N PRO A 187 10.11 7.04 5.18
CA PRO A 187 11.53 6.75 4.91
C PRO A 187 11.85 5.25 4.83
N ARG A 188 10.98 4.38 5.38
CA ARG A 188 11.17 2.92 5.43
C ARG A 188 10.44 2.18 4.31
N SER A 189 9.72 2.87 3.44
CA SER A 189 8.98 2.24 2.34
C SER A 189 8.84 3.15 1.13
N SER A 190 8.12 2.69 0.10
CA SER A 190 7.79 3.53 -1.06
C SER A 190 6.57 4.41 -0.84
N ALA A 191 5.90 4.34 0.32
CA ALA A 191 4.67 5.09 0.60
C ALA A 191 4.85 6.60 0.52
N ALA A 192 3.95 7.27 -0.20
CA ALA A 192 4.00 8.71 -0.43
C ALA A 192 2.61 9.30 -0.64
N GLY A 193 2.48 10.60 -0.37
CA GLY A 193 1.27 11.37 -0.63
C GLY A 193 0.23 11.30 0.48
N LEU A 194 -0.92 11.92 0.22
CA LEU A 194 -2.02 11.99 1.20
C LEU A 194 -2.62 10.61 1.55
N GLY A 195 -2.50 9.63 0.65
CA GLY A 195 -2.95 8.25 0.90
C GLY A 195 -1.83 7.27 1.20
N GLN A 196 -0.58 7.74 1.38
CA GLN A 196 0.59 6.91 1.66
C GLN A 196 0.71 5.69 0.72
N PHE A 197 0.45 5.89 -0.57
CA PHE A 197 0.41 4.81 -1.56
C PHE A 197 1.79 4.21 -1.82
N LEU A 198 1.89 2.89 -1.78
CA LEU A 198 3.06 2.18 -2.31
C LEU A 198 3.14 2.29 -3.82
N SER A 199 4.37 2.18 -4.37
CA SER A 199 4.59 2.22 -5.82
C SER A 199 3.83 1.11 -6.55
N GLY A 200 3.79 -0.10 -5.99
CA GLY A 200 3.08 -1.24 -6.60
C GLY A 200 1.57 -1.04 -6.63
N THR A 201 0.97 -0.65 -5.50
CA THR A 201 -0.47 -0.38 -5.40
C THR A 201 -0.90 0.76 -6.33
N TRP A 202 -0.10 1.83 -6.41
CA TRP A 202 -0.38 2.96 -7.29
C TRP A 202 -0.36 2.57 -8.77
N GLN A 203 0.61 1.73 -9.16
CA GLN A 203 0.68 1.18 -10.51
C GLN A 203 -0.48 0.21 -10.78
N GLU A 204 -0.92 -0.59 -9.81
CA GLU A 204 -2.11 -1.45 -9.94
C GLU A 204 -3.36 -0.60 -10.20
N LEU A 205 -3.57 0.49 -9.45
CA LEU A 205 -4.70 1.39 -9.69
C LEU A 205 -4.68 1.95 -11.12
N ALA A 206 -3.52 2.41 -11.61
CA ALA A 206 -3.40 2.90 -12.98
C ALA A 206 -3.67 1.85 -14.07
N GLN A 207 -3.57 0.56 -13.76
CA GLN A 207 -3.86 -0.54 -14.67
C GLN A 207 -5.26 -1.14 -14.44
N THR A 208 -5.98 -0.68 -13.42
CA THR A 208 -7.31 -1.18 -13.07
C THR A 208 -8.37 -0.33 -13.76
N GLN A 209 -9.12 -0.92 -14.68
CA GLN A 209 -10.18 -0.23 -15.41
C GLN A 209 -11.21 0.39 -14.46
N GLY A 210 -11.66 1.60 -14.79
CA GLY A 210 -12.65 2.36 -14.01
C GLY A 210 -12.06 3.27 -12.94
N THR A 211 -10.79 3.09 -12.55
CA THR A 211 -10.12 4.04 -11.65
C THR A 211 -9.79 5.34 -12.37
N TRP A 212 -9.68 6.42 -11.61
CA TRP A 212 -9.28 7.72 -12.12
C TRP A 212 -7.86 7.70 -12.68
N LEU A 213 -6.94 6.99 -12.02
CA LEU A 213 -5.55 6.84 -12.51
C LEU A 213 -5.49 6.09 -13.82
N ASN A 214 -6.35 5.10 -14.01
CA ASN A 214 -6.41 4.36 -15.27
C ASN A 214 -6.87 5.24 -16.42
N SER A 215 -7.95 6.02 -16.24
CA SER A 215 -8.36 7.02 -17.22
C SER A 215 -7.25 8.04 -17.48
N TYR A 216 -6.64 8.59 -16.42
CA TYR A 216 -5.54 9.56 -16.52
C TYR A 216 -4.34 9.04 -17.33
N ALA A 217 -3.97 7.77 -17.11
CA ALA A 217 -2.87 7.10 -17.80
C ALA A 217 -3.25 6.74 -19.25
N ALA A 218 -4.48 6.28 -19.49
CA ALA A 218 -4.99 5.95 -20.82
C ALA A 218 -5.03 7.20 -21.73
N ASP A 219 -5.56 8.32 -21.22
CA ASP A 219 -5.65 9.60 -21.95
C ASP A 219 -4.28 10.14 -22.38
N ARG A 220 -3.20 9.69 -21.73
CA ARG A 220 -1.81 10.08 -22.03
C ARG A 220 -1.04 9.05 -22.84
N GLY A 221 -1.69 7.95 -23.25
CA GLY A 221 -1.03 6.87 -23.94
C GLY A 221 0.04 6.16 -23.09
N TRP A 222 -0.10 6.18 -21.76
CA TRP A 222 0.87 5.54 -20.85
C TRP A 222 0.67 4.04 -20.71
N LEU A 223 -0.48 3.53 -21.13
CA LEU A 223 -0.82 2.12 -21.08
C LEU A 223 -0.58 1.46 -22.45
N ASP A 224 -0.18 0.20 -22.46
CA ASP A 224 -0.09 -0.61 -23.68
C ASP A 224 -1.47 -1.17 -24.10
N GLY A 225 -1.53 -1.88 -25.22
CA GLY A 225 -2.78 -2.52 -25.70
C GLY A 225 -3.37 -3.57 -24.75
N ARG A 226 -2.66 -3.95 -23.68
CA ARG A 226 -3.13 -4.86 -22.62
C ARG A 226 -3.45 -4.11 -21.32
N GLY A 227 -3.44 -2.77 -21.33
CA GLY A 227 -3.70 -1.94 -20.16
C GLY A 227 -2.54 -1.88 -19.16
N ARG A 228 -1.33 -2.32 -19.53
CA ARG A 228 -0.15 -2.30 -18.65
C ARG A 228 0.60 -0.99 -18.78
N LEU A 229 1.14 -0.51 -17.67
CA LEU A 229 1.95 0.71 -17.66
C LEU A 229 3.24 0.49 -18.46
N GLN A 230 3.49 1.37 -19.43
CA GLN A 230 4.75 1.39 -20.17
C GLN A 230 5.89 1.92 -19.28
N THR A 231 7.06 1.25 -19.34
CA THR A 231 8.21 1.53 -18.45
C THR A 231 8.63 3.00 -18.43
N GLY A 232 8.58 3.67 -19.58
CA GLY A 232 9.00 5.08 -19.73
C GLY A 232 8.13 6.08 -18.97
N ASN A 233 6.92 5.71 -18.54
CA ASN A 233 5.98 6.61 -17.86
C ASN A 233 5.87 6.34 -16.35
N ARG A 234 6.68 5.43 -15.82
CA ARG A 234 6.56 4.98 -14.42
C ARG A 234 6.89 6.09 -13.42
N ALA A 235 7.90 6.91 -13.69
CA ALA A 235 8.29 7.99 -12.79
C ALA A 235 7.18 9.06 -12.69
N GLU A 236 6.65 9.46 -13.84
CA GLU A 236 5.56 10.42 -13.99
C GLU A 236 4.28 9.93 -13.28
N LEU A 237 3.93 8.65 -13.46
CA LEU A 237 2.81 8.06 -12.74
C LEU A 237 3.03 8.13 -11.22
N LEU A 238 4.20 7.72 -10.74
CA LEU A 238 4.50 7.69 -9.30
C LEU A 238 4.54 9.09 -8.66
N ALA A 239 4.87 10.12 -9.43
CA ALA A 239 4.87 11.52 -8.99
C ALA A 239 3.45 12.03 -8.69
N LEU A 240 2.41 11.47 -9.32
CA LEU A 240 1.01 11.83 -9.04
C LEU A 240 0.57 11.55 -7.60
N ARG A 241 1.31 10.73 -6.84
CA ARG A 241 1.05 10.56 -5.40
C ARG A 241 1.24 11.84 -4.61
N TYR A 242 2.01 12.80 -5.13
CA TYR A 242 2.15 14.11 -4.48
C TYR A 242 1.10 15.13 -4.95
N ASP A 243 0.31 14.80 -5.98
CA ASP A 243 -0.83 15.60 -6.36
C ASP A 243 -2.01 15.29 -5.42
N PRO A 244 -2.56 16.30 -4.72
CA PRO A 244 -3.62 16.07 -3.74
C PRO A 244 -4.91 15.53 -4.37
N LYS A 245 -5.23 15.97 -5.59
CA LYS A 245 -6.44 15.52 -6.29
C LYS A 245 -6.32 14.04 -6.67
N ALA A 246 -5.23 13.68 -7.34
CA ALA A 246 -4.92 12.30 -7.70
C ALA A 246 -4.89 11.40 -6.47
N SER A 247 -4.29 11.85 -5.37
CA SER A 247 -4.22 11.08 -4.12
C SER A 247 -5.60 10.81 -3.52
N ILE A 248 -6.44 11.82 -3.37
CA ILE A 248 -7.78 11.67 -2.79
C ILE A 248 -8.65 10.75 -3.68
N LEU A 249 -8.59 10.94 -5.00
CA LEU A 249 -9.33 10.09 -5.95
C LEU A 249 -8.80 8.66 -5.94
N GLY A 250 -7.48 8.48 -5.81
CA GLY A 250 -6.85 7.17 -5.65
C GLY A 250 -7.28 6.48 -4.35
N VAL A 251 -7.44 7.22 -3.24
CA VAL A 251 -7.95 6.66 -1.97
C VAL A 251 -9.37 6.15 -2.16
N ALA A 252 -10.21 6.94 -2.82
CA ALA A 252 -11.58 6.55 -3.09
C ALA A 252 -11.67 5.31 -3.99
N ASP A 253 -10.90 5.26 -5.08
CA ASP A 253 -10.91 4.13 -6.00
C ASP A 253 -10.36 2.84 -5.34
N LEU A 254 -9.32 2.95 -4.51
CA LEU A 254 -8.78 1.83 -3.76
C LEU A 254 -9.76 1.34 -2.69
N ALA A 255 -10.37 2.27 -1.93
CA ALA A 255 -11.39 1.97 -0.95
C ALA A 255 -12.56 1.22 -1.60
N LYS A 256 -13.07 1.71 -2.74
CA LYS A 256 -14.14 1.05 -3.50
C LYS A 256 -13.73 -0.35 -3.95
N THR A 257 -12.55 -0.50 -4.54
CA THR A 257 -12.02 -1.78 -5.00
C THR A 257 -11.92 -2.79 -3.85
N ASN A 258 -11.46 -2.36 -2.68
CA ASN A 258 -11.36 -3.20 -1.50
C ASN A 258 -12.73 -3.60 -0.96
N LEU A 259 -13.65 -2.64 -0.80
CA LEU A 259 -15.01 -2.90 -0.33
C LEU A 259 -15.72 -3.90 -1.25
N ASP A 260 -15.72 -3.66 -2.56
CA ASP A 260 -16.36 -4.56 -3.53
C ASP A 260 -15.77 -5.99 -3.45
N ARG A 261 -14.45 -6.12 -3.25
CA ARG A 261 -13.77 -7.43 -3.13
C ARG A 261 -14.00 -8.11 -1.77
N LEU A 262 -14.30 -7.35 -0.72
CA LEU A 262 -14.71 -7.87 0.60
C LEU A 262 -16.17 -8.36 0.57
N GLU A 263 -17.06 -7.60 -0.07
CA GLU A 263 -18.46 -7.99 -0.29
C GLU A 263 -18.58 -9.26 -1.13
N LYS A 264 -17.78 -9.38 -2.19
CA LYS A 264 -17.68 -10.61 -2.98
C LYS A 264 -17.21 -11.83 -2.18
N SER A 265 -16.55 -11.63 -1.04
CA SER A 265 -16.20 -12.72 -0.10
C SER A 265 -17.23 -12.93 1.01
N GLY A 266 -18.41 -12.31 0.93
CA GLY A 266 -19.49 -12.47 1.90
C GLY A 266 -19.42 -11.57 3.12
N VAL A 267 -18.47 -10.62 3.18
CA VAL A 267 -18.38 -9.66 4.29
C VAL A 267 -19.36 -8.52 4.05
N ARG A 268 -20.24 -8.24 5.03
CA ARG A 268 -21.16 -7.09 5.00
C ARG A 268 -20.42 -5.83 5.46
N VAL A 269 -19.87 -5.07 4.51
CA VAL A 269 -19.07 -3.87 4.80
C VAL A 269 -19.81 -2.54 4.59
N ARG A 270 -21.03 -2.55 4.04
CA ARG A 270 -21.83 -1.35 3.75
C ARG A 270 -23.06 -1.21 4.65
N THR A 271 -22.97 -1.64 5.90
CA THR A 271 -24.09 -1.56 6.86
C THR A 271 -24.38 -0.13 7.32
N ASP A 272 -23.33 0.67 7.47
CA ASP A 272 -23.35 2.04 7.93
C ASP A 272 -22.02 2.73 7.55
N SER A 273 -21.95 4.06 7.70
CA SER A 273 -20.77 4.84 7.27
C SER A 273 -19.51 4.50 8.07
N GLU A 274 -19.64 4.12 9.34
CA GLU A 274 -18.51 3.81 10.20
C GLU A 274 -17.92 2.44 9.81
N THR A 275 -18.76 1.41 9.73
CA THR A 275 -18.36 0.06 9.28
C THR A 275 -17.72 0.11 7.89
N LEU A 276 -18.29 0.90 6.98
CA LEU A 276 -17.75 1.10 5.64
C LEU A 276 -16.36 1.74 5.68
N ALA A 277 -16.19 2.83 6.43
CA ALA A 277 -14.91 3.53 6.55
C ALA A 277 -13.83 2.63 7.18
N LYS A 278 -14.18 1.89 8.23
CA LYS A 278 -13.27 0.96 8.91
C LYS A 278 -12.87 -0.20 8.00
N ALA A 279 -13.81 -0.79 7.26
CA ALA A 279 -13.52 -1.87 6.32
C ALA A 279 -12.65 -1.39 5.15
N ALA A 280 -12.93 -0.20 4.61
CA ALA A 280 -12.10 0.43 3.58
C ALA A 280 -10.68 0.70 4.10
N TYR A 281 -10.55 1.25 5.30
CA TYR A 281 -9.26 1.48 5.95
C TYR A 281 -8.50 0.17 6.20
N LEU A 282 -9.15 -0.89 6.71
CA LEU A 282 -8.53 -2.21 6.89
C LEU A 282 -7.97 -2.75 5.58
N GLY A 283 -8.76 -2.69 4.50
CA GLY A 283 -8.33 -3.13 3.18
C GLY A 283 -7.16 -2.31 2.65
N HIS A 284 -7.15 -1.01 2.91
CA HIS A 284 -6.04 -0.12 2.60
C HIS A 284 -4.81 -0.54 3.40
N HIS A 285 -4.87 -0.48 4.73
CA HIS A 285 -3.75 -0.63 5.67
C HIS A 285 -3.11 -2.03 5.72
N LEU A 286 -3.90 -3.09 5.55
CA LEU A 286 -3.39 -4.47 5.57
C LEU A 286 -3.18 -5.04 4.16
N GLY A 287 -3.78 -4.43 3.15
CA GLY A 287 -4.08 -5.11 1.91
C GLY A 287 -5.22 -6.11 2.05
N LEU A 288 -5.89 -6.40 0.93
CA LEU A 288 -7.11 -7.20 0.91
C LEU A 288 -6.97 -8.60 1.52
N GLY A 289 -5.87 -9.30 1.26
CA GLY A 289 -5.68 -10.68 1.72
C GLY A 289 -5.64 -10.79 3.25
N ASP A 290 -4.86 -9.93 3.89
CA ASP A 290 -4.74 -9.92 5.35
C ASP A 290 -5.97 -9.25 6.01
N ALA A 291 -6.62 -8.29 5.35
CA ALA A 291 -7.91 -7.76 5.79
C ALA A 291 -9.01 -8.83 5.85
N LYS A 292 -9.09 -9.72 4.86
CA LYS A 292 -10.04 -10.86 4.88
C LYS A 292 -9.81 -11.78 6.07
N LYS A 293 -8.55 -12.19 6.30
CA LYS A 293 -8.17 -13.03 7.45
C LYS A 293 -8.47 -12.33 8.77
N PHE A 294 -8.16 -11.04 8.85
CA PHE A 294 -8.46 -10.22 10.02
C PHE A 294 -9.97 -10.22 10.33
N LEU A 295 -10.81 -10.03 9.31
CA LEU A 295 -12.26 -10.03 9.47
C LEU A 295 -12.83 -11.42 9.78
N SER A 296 -12.15 -12.50 9.36
CA SER A 296 -12.59 -13.89 9.54
C SER A 296 -12.05 -14.60 10.79
N GLY A 297 -11.43 -13.89 11.74
CA GLY A 297 -10.97 -14.48 13.01
C GLY A 297 -9.52 -14.20 13.38
N GLY A 298 -8.74 -13.56 12.51
CA GLY A 298 -7.39 -13.10 12.82
C GLY A 298 -6.33 -13.48 11.79
N ILE A 299 -5.16 -12.86 11.92
CA ILE A 299 -3.98 -13.13 11.08
C ILE A 299 -3.09 -14.13 11.82
N GLU A 300 -2.44 -15.03 11.09
CA GLU A 300 -1.47 -16.00 11.63
C GLU A 300 -0.39 -15.31 12.48
N ALA A 301 0.05 -15.94 13.57
CA ALA A 301 0.86 -15.32 14.62
C ALA A 301 2.21 -14.75 14.12
N GLY A 302 2.93 -15.47 13.27
CA GLY A 302 4.18 -15.01 12.66
C GLY A 302 3.96 -13.75 11.81
N ARG A 303 2.94 -13.77 10.95
CA ARG A 303 2.54 -12.61 10.15
C ARG A 303 2.05 -11.44 11.01
N ALA A 304 1.26 -11.70 12.05
CA ALA A 304 0.74 -10.68 12.96
C ALA A 304 1.86 -9.97 13.74
N ARG A 305 2.87 -10.72 14.22
CA ARG A 305 4.07 -10.15 14.84
C ARG A 305 4.83 -9.25 13.87
N MET A 306 5.06 -9.73 12.64
CA MET A 306 5.74 -8.94 11.60
C MET A 306 5.02 -7.60 11.34
N LEU A 307 3.70 -7.64 11.15
CA LEU A 307 2.90 -6.44 10.91
C LEU A 307 2.93 -5.47 12.09
N LEU A 308 2.73 -5.99 13.31
CA LEU A 308 2.75 -5.17 14.53
C LEU A 308 4.12 -4.50 14.73
N SER A 309 5.21 -5.24 14.58
CA SER A 309 6.57 -4.70 14.68
C SER A 309 6.87 -3.65 13.61
N ALA A 310 6.34 -3.80 12.39
CA ALA A 310 6.50 -2.78 11.35
C ALA A 310 5.78 -1.47 11.71
N GLN A 311 4.61 -1.58 12.35
CA GLN A 311 3.72 -0.45 12.68
C GLN A 311 4.17 0.32 13.92
N ILE A 312 4.55 -0.36 15.00
CA ILE A 312 4.87 0.28 16.29
C ILE A 312 6.30 0.04 16.78
N GLY A 313 7.13 -0.63 15.98
CA GLY A 313 8.49 -1.00 16.36
C GLY A 313 8.56 -2.29 17.17
N ALA A 314 9.69 -2.99 17.06
CA ALA A 314 9.87 -4.33 17.62
C ALA A 314 9.69 -4.39 19.15
N SER A 315 10.25 -3.42 19.88
CA SER A 315 10.16 -3.41 21.36
C SER A 315 8.71 -3.25 21.84
N ALA A 316 7.98 -2.27 21.31
CA ALA A 316 6.59 -2.03 21.67
C ALA A 316 5.66 -3.16 21.21
N ALA A 317 6.00 -3.85 20.12
CA ALA A 317 5.31 -5.05 19.66
C ALA A 317 5.47 -6.20 20.65
N GLU A 318 6.70 -6.55 21.05
CA GLU A 318 6.93 -7.67 21.99
C GLU A 318 6.29 -7.43 23.36
N GLN A 319 6.29 -6.20 23.88
CA GLN A 319 5.56 -5.87 25.11
C GLN A 319 4.05 -6.13 25.01
N ARG A 320 3.43 -5.75 23.88
CA ARG A 320 2.00 -6.00 23.63
C ARG A 320 1.71 -7.48 23.41
N ILE A 321 2.61 -8.20 22.74
CA ILE A 321 2.50 -9.65 22.53
C ILE A 321 2.52 -10.39 23.86
N ALA A 322 3.45 -10.03 24.75
CA ALA A 322 3.53 -10.59 26.10
C ALA A 322 2.24 -10.31 26.90
N SER A 323 1.72 -9.09 26.80
CA SER A 323 0.50 -8.67 27.52
C SER A 323 -0.77 -9.37 27.01
N ALA A 324 -0.89 -9.58 25.69
CA ALA A 324 -2.05 -10.23 25.08
C ALA A 324 -1.95 -11.76 25.02
N GLY A 325 -0.79 -12.32 25.38
CA GLY A 325 -0.49 -13.75 25.35
C GLY A 325 -0.13 -14.32 23.96
N ASN A 326 -0.54 -13.68 22.87
CA ASN A 326 -0.10 -14.06 21.52
C ASN A 326 -0.14 -12.90 20.52
N ALA A 327 0.60 -13.04 19.43
CA ALA A 327 0.77 -11.99 18.43
C ALA A 327 -0.50 -11.69 17.61
N THR A 328 -1.32 -12.70 17.34
CA THR A 328 -2.60 -12.51 16.65
C THR A 328 -3.54 -11.60 17.43
N GLN A 329 -3.68 -11.83 18.73
CA GLN A 329 -4.53 -11.01 19.60
C GLN A 329 -3.93 -9.63 19.83
N ALA A 330 -2.62 -9.53 20.06
CA ALA A 330 -1.95 -8.24 20.22
C ALA A 330 -2.14 -7.33 19.00
N HIS A 331 -1.92 -7.86 17.78
CA HIS A 331 -2.14 -7.12 16.54
C HIS A 331 -3.61 -6.73 16.37
N ARG A 332 -4.55 -7.65 16.67
CA ARG A 332 -5.99 -7.37 16.56
C ARG A 332 -6.44 -6.26 17.50
N GLN A 333 -6.06 -6.34 18.78
CA GLN A 333 -6.40 -5.35 19.80
C GLN A 333 -5.82 -3.98 19.44
N TRP A 334 -4.54 -3.94 19.04
CA TRP A 334 -3.89 -2.70 18.63
C TRP A 334 -4.58 -2.06 17.43
N LEU A 335 -4.81 -2.83 16.35
CA LEU A 335 -5.37 -2.28 15.11
C LEU A 335 -6.83 -1.85 15.30
N THR A 336 -7.63 -2.62 16.04
CA THR A 336 -9.02 -2.25 16.34
C THR A 336 -9.07 -0.94 17.12
N GLY A 337 -8.29 -0.84 18.20
CA GLY A 337 -8.23 0.39 19.00
C GLY A 337 -7.67 1.58 18.23
N PHE A 338 -6.72 1.36 17.32
CA PHE A 338 -6.23 2.41 16.42
C PHE A 338 -7.34 2.93 15.49
N ILE A 339 -8.05 2.01 14.82
CA ILE A 339 -9.13 2.31 13.89
C ILE A 339 -10.26 3.05 14.59
N ASP A 340 -10.68 2.60 15.78
CA ASP A 340 -11.76 3.24 16.53
C ASP A 340 -11.42 4.70 16.91
N ARG A 341 -10.14 4.99 17.18
CA ARG A 341 -9.70 6.35 17.49
C ARG A 341 -9.56 7.24 16.26
N ARG A 342 -9.11 6.69 15.13
CA ARG A 342 -8.68 7.47 13.96
C ARG A 342 -9.70 7.53 12.84
N ILE A 343 -10.50 6.49 12.66
CA ILE A 343 -11.47 6.38 11.57
C ILE A 343 -12.85 6.79 12.10
N ARG A 344 -13.07 8.12 12.12
CA ARG A 344 -14.28 8.75 12.65
C ARG A 344 -14.94 9.64 11.59
N PRO A 345 -15.73 9.06 10.65
CA PRO A 345 -16.41 9.83 9.60
C PRO A 345 -17.29 10.96 10.15
N GLU A 346 -17.93 10.75 11.30
CA GLU A 346 -18.77 11.75 11.98
C GLU A 346 -18.00 13.02 12.36
N ALA A 347 -16.68 12.94 12.54
CA ALA A 347 -15.86 14.11 12.82
C ALA A 347 -15.69 15.04 11.60
N PHE A 348 -16.06 14.56 10.41
CA PHE A 348 -16.02 15.28 9.14
C PHE A 348 -17.43 15.57 8.60
N ALA A 349 -18.47 14.96 9.18
CA ALA A 349 -19.86 15.22 8.82
C ALA A 349 -20.36 16.52 9.47
N SER A 350 -21.22 17.25 8.75
CA SER A 350 -21.91 18.42 9.31
C SER A 350 -23.07 18.05 10.20
#